data_AF-A0A024WRS0-F1
#
_entry.id   AF-A0A024WRS0-F1
#
_cell.length_a   1.000
_cell.length_b   1.000
_cell.length_c   1.000
_cell.angle_alpha   90.00
_cell.angle_beta   90.00
_cell.angle_gamma   90.00
#
_symmetry.space_group_name_H-M   'P 1'
#
loop_
_entity.id
_entity.type
_entity.pdbx_description
1 polymer ?
#
loop_
_entity_poly.entity_id
_entity_poly.type
_entity_poly.pdbx_seq_one_letter_code
_entity_poly.pdbx_strand_id
1 'polypeptide(L)'
;MNYIVCNLGRIIEICIKLNIKILSVFSFSLLNYNRSPEEIHFLFYLNLLVLINEDFFFKFIKDNKIKIKIIGNLSYVNDSYRKIIYDIEEKTKNFNKYPLER
;
A
#
# COMPACT_ATOMS: atom_id res chain seq x y z
N MET A 1 12.12 0.04 12.07
CA MET A 1 11.28 0.37 10.89
C MET A 1 11.57 -0.49 9.65
N ASN A 2 12.81 -0.92 9.38
CA ASN A 2 13.13 -1.74 8.19
C ASN A 2 12.41 -3.11 8.11
N TYR A 3 12.08 -3.74 9.24
CA TYR A 3 11.50 -5.09 9.25
C TYR A 3 10.09 -5.21 8.63
N ILE A 4 9.25 -4.18 8.77
CA ILE A 4 7.86 -4.22 8.28
C ILE A 4 7.83 -4.17 6.74
N VAL A 5 8.62 -3.27 6.14
CA VAL A 5 8.79 -3.17 4.68
C VAL A 5 9.31 -4.49 4.11
N CYS A 6 10.31 -5.10 4.76
CA CYS A 6 10.89 -6.37 4.32
C CYS A 6 9.90 -7.54 4.35
N ASN A 7 8.99 -7.59 5.33
CA ASN A 7 8.03 -8.70 5.44
C ASN A 7 6.93 -8.63 4.39
N LEU A 8 6.35 -7.45 4.14
CA LEU A 8 5.34 -7.29 3.11
C LEU A 8 5.91 -7.60 1.71
N GLY A 9 7.13 -7.14 1.42
CA GLY A 9 7.82 -7.47 0.16
C GLY A 9 7.94 -8.98 -0.08
N ARG A 10 8.39 -9.73 0.93
CA ARG A 10 8.50 -11.19 0.87
C ARG A 10 7.16 -11.88 0.62
N ILE A 11 6.09 -11.42 1.26
CA ILE A 11 4.74 -11.97 1.04
C ILE A 11 4.30 -11.74 -0.41
N ILE A 12 4.54 -10.54 -0.95
CA ILE A 12 4.19 -10.23 -2.34
C ILE A 12 5.01 -11.09 -3.32
N GLU A 13 6.31 -11.29 -3.07
CA GLU A 13 7.15 -12.19 -3.88
C GLU A 13 6.61 -13.63 -3.91
N ILE A 14 6.16 -14.14 -2.75
CA ILE A 14 5.53 -15.46 -2.65
C ILE A 14 4.24 -15.50 -3.45
N CYS A 15 3.37 -14.48 -3.32
CA CYS A 15 2.14 -14.38 -4.10
C CYS A 15 2.43 -14.40 -5.62
N ILE A 16 3.44 -13.67 -6.08
CA ILE A 16 3.86 -13.69 -7.50
C ILE A 16 4.30 -15.09 -7.92
N LYS A 17 5.15 -15.75 -7.13
CA LYS A 17 5.64 -17.11 -7.43
C LYS A 17 4.51 -18.14 -7.47
N LEU A 18 3.49 -17.96 -6.63
CA LEU A 18 2.31 -18.83 -6.56
C LEU A 18 1.19 -18.43 -7.53
N ASN A 19 1.39 -17.42 -8.39
CA ASN A 19 0.38 -16.89 -9.30
C ASN A 19 -0.91 -16.41 -8.59
N ILE A 20 -0.77 -15.91 -7.36
CA ILE A 20 -1.86 -15.29 -6.59
C ILE A 20 -2.05 -13.86 -7.13
N LYS A 21 -3.21 -13.61 -7.76
CA LYS A 21 -3.49 -12.36 -8.48
C LYS A 21 -3.84 -11.18 -7.57
N ILE A 22 -4.39 -11.45 -6.38
CA ILE A 22 -4.92 -10.42 -5.47
C ILE A 22 -4.44 -10.72 -4.06
N LEU A 23 -3.85 -9.71 -3.42
CA LEU A 23 -3.50 -9.70 -2.00
C LEU A 23 -4.17 -8.49 -1.36
N SER A 24 -4.95 -8.71 -0.29
CA SER A 24 -5.52 -7.64 0.53
C SER A 24 -4.84 -7.65 1.89
N VAL A 25 -4.27 -6.51 2.29
CA VAL A 25 -3.56 -6.35 3.56
C VAL A 25 -4.34 -5.40 4.44
N PHE A 26 -4.68 -5.85 5.64
CA PHE A 26 -5.33 -5.02 6.65
C PHE A 26 -4.28 -4.24 7.45
N SER A 27 -4.07 -2.98 7.10
CA SER A 27 -3.02 -2.14 7.69
C SER A 27 -3.49 -1.27 8.86
N PHE A 28 -4.76 -0.84 8.86
CA PHE A 28 -5.31 0.04 9.88
C PHE A 28 -6.81 -0.15 10.10
N SER A 29 -7.24 -0.20 11.36
CA SER A 29 -8.65 -0.31 11.76
C SER A 29 -9.19 0.99 12.33
N LEU A 30 -10.46 1.29 12.00
CA LEU A 30 -11.23 2.36 12.63
C LEU A 30 -11.63 2.05 14.10
N LEU A 31 -11.32 0.87 14.62
CA LEU A 31 -11.50 0.56 16.05
C LEU A 31 -10.38 1.11 16.93
N ASN A 32 -9.32 1.67 16.33
CA ASN A 32 -8.20 2.29 17.05
C ASN A 32 -8.48 3.75 17.47
N TYR A 33 -9.73 4.20 17.38
CA TYR A 33 -10.14 5.61 17.54
C TYR A 33 -10.15 6.13 18.98
N ASN A 34 -9.91 5.26 19.97
CA ASN A 34 -9.65 5.69 21.34
C ASN A 34 -8.23 6.29 21.51
N ARG A 35 -7.42 6.33 20.44
CA ARG A 35 -6.09 6.95 20.43
C ARG A 35 -6.16 8.42 20.03
N SER A 36 -5.15 9.20 20.42
CA SER A 36 -5.10 10.62 20.08
C SER A 36 -4.99 10.83 18.56
N PRO A 37 -5.50 11.95 18.01
CA PRO A 37 -5.35 12.27 16.58
C PRO A 37 -3.91 12.20 16.09
N GLU A 38 -2.94 12.62 16.92
CA GLU A 38 -1.51 12.59 16.60
C GLU A 38 -0.99 11.16 16.40
N GLU A 39 -1.41 10.23 17.25
CA GLU A 39 -1.01 8.82 17.11
C GLU A 39 -1.63 8.21 15.84
N ILE A 40 -2.88 8.55 15.52
CA ILE A 40 -3.54 8.11 14.28
C ILE A 40 -2.78 8.64 13.06
N HIS A 41 -2.43 9.93 13.05
CA HIS A 41 -1.63 10.53 11.97
C HIS A 41 -0.26 9.87 11.82
N PHE A 42 0.42 9.60 12.94
CA PHE A 42 1.71 8.93 12.93
C PHE A 42 1.61 7.49 12.40
N LEU A 43 0.60 6.72 12.81
CA LEU A 43 0.36 5.36 12.32
C LEU A 43 0.05 5.34 10.82
N PHE A 44 -0.76 6.28 10.33
CA PHE A 44 -1.00 6.43 8.89
C PHE A 44 0.29 6.78 8.14
N TYR A 45 1.08 7.72 8.67
CA TYR A 45 2.35 8.10 8.08
C TYR A 45 3.33 6.92 7.98
N LEU A 46 3.45 6.10 9.03
CA LEU A 46 4.28 4.89 9.01
C LEU A 46 3.86 3.91 7.91
N ASN A 47 2.55 3.75 7.68
CA ASN A 47 2.04 2.90 6.60
C ASN A 47 2.33 3.51 5.21
N LEU A 48 2.22 4.82 5.07
CA LEU A 48 2.53 5.53 3.83
C LEU A 48 4.04 5.54 3.51
N LEU A 49 4.92 5.52 4.50
CA LEU A 49 6.36 5.45 4.28
C LEU A 49 6.77 4.23 3.46
N VAL A 50 6.08 3.10 3.61
CA VAL A 50 6.30 1.89 2.79
C VAL A 50 6.05 2.19 1.31
N LEU A 51 5.05 3.02 1.03
CA LEU A 51 4.61 3.39 -0.30
C LEU A 51 5.45 4.51 -0.92
N ILE A 52 6.06 5.37 -0.10
CA ILE A 52 6.90 6.50 -0.54
C ILE A 52 8.37 6.08 -0.68
N ASN A 53 8.78 4.98 -0.03
CA ASN A 53 10.14 4.45 -0.15
C ASN A 53 10.45 4.10 -1.61
N GLU A 54 11.37 4.86 -2.21
CA GLU A 54 11.61 4.79 -3.65
C GLU A 54 12.12 3.43 -4.12
N ASP A 55 13.01 2.78 -3.36
CA ASP A 55 13.57 1.48 -3.75
C ASP A 55 12.51 0.37 -3.75
N PHE A 56 11.67 0.33 -2.70
CA PHE A 56 10.58 -0.63 -2.61
C PHE A 56 9.49 -0.35 -3.65
N PHE A 57 9.10 0.92 -3.78
CA PHE A 57 8.00 1.31 -4.65
C PHE A 57 8.41 1.31 -6.13
N PHE A 58 9.44 2.05 -6.52
CA PHE A 58 9.76 2.23 -7.94
C PHE A 58 10.40 1.02 -8.60
N LYS A 59 11.14 0.19 -7.85
CA LYS A 59 11.78 -0.98 -8.43
C LYS A 59 10.83 -2.18 -8.42
N PHE A 60 10.38 -2.60 -7.24
CA PHE A 60 9.62 -3.85 -7.12
C PHE A 60 8.20 -3.78 -7.69
N ILE A 61 7.43 -2.71 -7.41
CA ILE A 61 6.05 -2.56 -7.90
C ILE A 61 6.02 -2.39 -9.43
N LYS A 62 6.94 -1.59 -9.97
CA LYS A 62 7.01 -1.30 -11.41
C LYS A 62 7.47 -2.50 -12.21
N ASP A 63 8.52 -3.20 -11.78
CA ASP A 63 9.07 -4.36 -12.49
C ASP A 63 8.06 -5.52 -12.51
N ASN A 64 7.29 -5.66 -11.43
CA ASN A 64 6.25 -6.69 -11.34
C ASN A 64 4.86 -6.23 -11.79
N LYS A 65 4.71 -5.00 -12.32
CA LYS A 65 3.41 -4.44 -12.74
C LYS A 65 2.31 -4.70 -11.70
N ILE A 66 2.59 -4.39 -10.44
CA ILE A 66 1.65 -4.54 -9.34
C ILE A 66 0.72 -3.31 -9.27
N LYS A 67 -0.59 -3.53 -9.39
CA LYS A 67 -1.58 -2.47 -9.15
C LYS A 67 -1.82 -2.31 -7.66
N ILE A 68 -1.77 -1.06 -7.17
CA ILE A 68 -2.04 -0.73 -5.77
C ILE A 68 -3.39 -0.02 -5.68
N LYS A 69 -4.17 -0.39 -4.65
CA LYS A 69 -5.43 0.27 -4.31
C LYS A 69 -5.54 0.38 -2.79
N ILE A 70 -5.91 1.55 -2.30
CA ILE A 70 -6.16 1.83 -0.88
C ILE A 70 -7.67 1.89 -0.68
N ILE A 71 -8.19 1.08 0.23
CA ILE A 71 -9.63 0.95 0.49
C ILE A 71 -9.88 1.30 1.95
N GLY A 72 -10.75 2.28 2.22
CA GLY A 72 -11.12 2.67 3.57
C GLY A 72 -11.69 4.09 3.65
N ASN A 73 -12.05 4.53 4.86
CA ASN A 73 -12.47 5.90 5.10
C ASN A 73 -11.25 6.83 5.25
N LEU A 74 -10.96 7.60 4.19
CA LEU A 74 -9.84 8.55 4.14
C LEU A 74 -10.19 9.94 4.69
N SER A 75 -11.39 10.15 5.26
CA SER A 75 -11.79 11.45 5.82
C SER A 75 -10.90 11.90 6.97
N TYR A 76 -10.33 10.93 7.70
CA TYR A 76 -9.49 11.15 8.88
C TYR A 76 -8.01 11.37 8.56
N VAL A 77 -7.66 11.27 7.27
CA VAL A 77 -6.30 11.46 6.79
C VAL A 77 -6.22 12.87 6.19
N ASN A 78 -5.15 13.61 6.47
CA ASN A 78 -4.97 14.96 5.92
C ASN A 78 -4.78 14.96 4.39
N ASP A 79 -4.92 16.13 3.77
CA ASP A 79 -4.87 16.27 2.31
C ASP A 79 -3.54 15.87 1.69
N SER A 80 -2.43 16.12 2.37
CA SER A 80 -1.09 15.76 1.89
C SER A 80 -0.96 14.24 1.71
N TYR A 81 -1.47 13.46 2.65
CA TYR A 81 -1.49 12.01 2.58
C TYR A 81 -2.51 11.47 1.57
N ARG A 82 -3.70 12.08 1.47
CA ARG A 82 -4.67 11.75 0.42
C ARG A 82 -4.05 11.92 -0.97
N LYS A 83 -3.29 12.99 -1.18
CA LYS A 83 -2.58 13.23 -2.45
C LYS A 83 -1.58 12.11 -2.77
N ILE A 84 -0.77 11.69 -1.80
CA ILE A 84 0.18 10.58 -1.99
C ILE A 84 -0.54 9.28 -2.36
N ILE A 85 -1.65 8.98 -1.68
CA ILE A 85 -2.49 7.81 -1.97
C ILE A 85 -2.98 7.87 -3.42
N TYR A 86 -3.58 8.98 -3.83
CA TYR A 86 -4.10 9.14 -5.19
C TYR A 86 -3.01 9.08 -6.26
N ASP A 87 -1.87 9.72 -6.03
CA ASP A 87 -0.74 9.69 -6.96
C ASP A 87 -0.25 8.26 -7.21
N ILE A 88 -0.26 7.40 -6.18
CA ILE A 88 0.16 6.01 -6.26
C ILE A 88 -0.87 5.14 -6.99
N GLU A 89 -2.14 5.30 -6.67
CA GLU A 89 -3.22 4.60 -7.37
C GLU A 89 -3.21 4.97 -8.86
N GLU A 90 -3.05 6.25 -9.18
CA GLU A 90 -2.97 6.72 -10.56
C GLU A 90 -1.75 6.18 -11.31
N LYS A 91 -0.56 6.18 -10.70
CA LYS A 91 0.67 5.64 -11.31
C LYS A 91 0.58 4.14 -11.59
N THR A 92 -0.19 3.40 -10.79
CA THR A 92 -0.29 1.94 -10.89
C THR A 92 -1.59 1.45 -11.51
N LYS A 93 -2.52 2.35 -11.89
CA LYS A 93 -3.89 1.98 -12.34
C LYS A 93 -3.93 1.02 -13.54
N ASN A 94 -2.94 1.16 -14.43
CA ASN A 94 -2.79 0.40 -15.66
C ASN A 94 -1.80 -0.77 -15.52
N PHE A 95 -1.25 -1.01 -14.33
CA PHE A 95 -0.39 -2.16 -14.09
C PHE A 95 -1.26 -3.41 -14.03
N ASN A 96 -1.01 -4.33 -14.94
CA ASN A 96 -1.77 -5.56 -15.03
C ASN A 96 -0.86 -6.69 -15.53
N LYS A 97 -0.16 -7.33 -14.59
CA LYS A 97 0.70 -8.49 -14.91
C LYS A 97 -0.13 -9.71 -15.31
N TYR A 98 -1.35 -9.83 -14.80
CA TYR A 98 -2.25 -10.96 -15.02
C TYR A 98 -3.64 -10.43 -15.40
N PRO A 99 -3.85 -10.02 -16.66
CA PRO A 99 -5.19 -9.69 -17.12
C PRO A 99 -6.13 -10.84 -16.79
N LEU A 100 -7.27 -10.51 -16.19
CA LEU A 100 -8.36 -11.47 -16.05
C LEU A 100 -8.77 -11.83 -17.47
N GLU A 101 -8.34 -13.00 -17.94
CA GLU A 101 -8.95 -13.63 -19.10
C GLU A 101 -10.43 -13.82 -18.76
N ARG A 102 -11.28 -13.25 -19.61
CA ARG A 102 -12.74 -13.40 -19.53
C ARG A 102 -13.14 -14.72 -20.17
#